data_AF-A0A368YPS7-F1
#
_entry.id   AF-A0A368YPS7-F1
#
_cell.length_a   1.000
_cell.length_b   1.000
_cell.length_c   1.000
_cell.angle_alpha   90.00
_cell.angle_beta   90.00
_cell.angle_gamma   90.00
#
_symmetry.space_group_name_H-M   'P 1'
#
loop_
_entity.id
_entity.type
_entity.pdbx_description
1 polymer ?
#
loop_
_entity_poly.entity_id
_entity_poly.type
_entity_poly.pdbx_seq_one_letter_code
_entity_poly.pdbx_strand_id
1 'polypeptide(L)' 'MTSLEHAISIAASAHAAYLADDEEPYIFHPLRVMLALDGEDERMVGVLHDVVDWRDFGESIDSTTGEPICVHCATTA' A
#
# COMPACT_ATOMS: atom_id res chain seq x y z
N MET A 1 -5.11 16.49 10.44
CA MET A 1 -4.14 15.55 9.88
C MET A 1 -3.03 16.36 9.25
N THR A 2 -1.79 16.12 9.63
CA THR A 2 -0.61 16.64 8.92
C THR A 2 -0.46 15.93 7.57
N SER A 3 0.35 16.47 6.66
CA SER A 3 0.61 15.83 5.36
C SER A 3 1.28 14.46 5.51
N LEU A 4 2.15 14.30 6.52
CA LEU A 4 2.80 13.02 6.83
C LEU A 4 1.83 11.96 7.38
N GLU A 5 0.92 12.34 8.30
CA GLU A 5 -0.12 11.43 8.81
C GLU A 5 -1.01 10.91 7.68
N HIS A 6 -1.36 11.78 6.74
CA HIS A 6 -2.15 11.40 5.57
C HIS A 6 -1.39 10.45 4.65
N ALA A 7 -0.09 10.71 4.39
CA ALA A 7 0.76 9.83 3.60
C ALA A 7 0.89 8.43 4.21
N ILE A 8 1.05 8.33 5.54
CA ILE A 8 1.09 7.04 6.25
C ILE A 8 -0.24 6.30 6.09
N SER A 9 -1.37 6.99 6.22
CA SER A 9 -2.71 6.40 6.04
C SER A 9 -2.90 5.82 4.64
N ILE A 10 -2.42 6.54 3.61
CA ILE A 10 -2.48 6.06 2.23
C ILE A 10 -1.62 4.81 2.06
N ALA A 11 -0.36 4.83 2.51
CA ALA A 11 0.54 3.68 2.41
C ALA A 11 -0.01 2.45 3.13
N ALA A 12 -0.55 2.62 4.34
CA ALA A 12 -1.16 1.55 5.11
C ALA A 12 -2.39 0.94 4.42
N SER A 13 -3.18 1.77 3.74
CA SER A 13 -4.37 1.32 3.01
C SER A 13 -3.99 0.62 1.71
N ALA A 14 -2.99 1.13 0.98
CA ALA A 14 -2.51 0.55 -0.26
C ALA A 14 -1.92 -0.84 -0.04
N HIS A 15 -1.12 -1.03 1.03
CA HIS A 15 -0.48 -2.30 1.37
C HIS A 15 -1.28 -3.15 2.36
N ALA A 16 -2.57 -2.87 2.55
CA ALA A 16 -3.40 -3.66 3.46
C ALA A 16 -3.46 -5.13 2.99
N ALA A 17 -3.43 -6.09 3.91
CA ALA A 17 -3.45 -7.53 3.60
C ALA A 17 -2.33 -8.02 2.63
N TYR A 18 -1.35 -7.18 2.30
CA TYR A 18 -0.20 -7.59 1.53
C TYR A 18 0.92 -8.09 2.45
N LEU A 19 1.34 -9.33 2.21
CA LEU A 19 2.47 -9.94 2.87
C LEU A 19 3.67 -9.95 1.91
N ALA A 20 4.84 -9.62 2.44
CA ALA A 20 6.10 -9.81 1.76
C ALA A 20 6.46 -11.31 1.71
N ASP A 21 7.54 -11.64 1.01
CA ASP A 21 8.00 -13.03 0.83
C ASP A 21 8.39 -13.72 2.16
N ASP A 22 8.61 -12.95 3.22
CA ASP A 22 8.89 -13.38 4.59
C ASP A 22 7.63 -13.50 5.47
N GLU A 23 6.44 -13.42 4.87
CA GLU A 23 5.14 -13.47 5.55
C GLU A 23 4.86 -12.29 6.50
N GLU A 24 5.70 -11.24 6.49
CA GLU A 24 5.44 -10.01 7.25
C GLU A 24 4.54 -9.04 6.45
N PRO A 25 3.69 -8.26 7.12
CA PRO A 25 2.98 -7.13 6.50
C PRO A 25 3.94 -6.19 5.77
N TYR A 26 3.77 -6.04 4.45
CA TYR A 26 4.70 -5.27 3.62
C TYR A 26 4.80 -3.80 4.04
N ILE A 27 3.74 -3.26 4.66
CA ILE A 27 3.74 -1.90 5.24
C ILE A 27 4.93 -1.62 6.16
N PHE A 28 5.55 -2.64 6.76
CA PHE A 28 6.76 -2.45 7.56
C PHE A 28 7.96 -1.96 6.75
N HIS A 29 8.08 -2.33 5.48
CA HIS A 29 9.15 -1.84 4.62
C HIS A 29 9.07 -0.31 4.40
N PRO A 30 7.97 0.28 3.89
CA PRO A 30 7.86 1.74 3.77
C PRO A 30 8.00 2.48 5.10
N LEU A 31 7.52 1.91 6.20
CA LEU A 31 7.70 2.51 7.54
C LEU A 31 9.16 2.53 7.99
N ARG A 32 9.93 1.46 7.74
CA ARG A 32 11.38 1.42 8.04
C ARG A 32 12.13 2.49 7.24
N VAL A 33 11.80 2.67 5.96
CA VAL A 33 12.39 3.71 5.10
C VAL A 33 12.04 5.09 5.64
N MET A 34 10.77 5.36 5.95
CA MET A 34 10.33 6.64 6.53
C MET A 34 11.09 6.97 7.83
N LEU A 35 11.21 6.01 8.75
CA LEU A 35 11.85 6.24 10.05
C LEU A 35 13.37 6.46 9.96
N ALA A 36 13.99 6.08 8.83
CA ALA A 36 15.41 6.31 8.58
C ALA A 36 15.73 7.72 8.01
N LEU A 37 14.70 8.50 7.67
CA LEU A 37 14.85 9.84 7.08
C LEU A 37 14.61 10.94 8.13
N ASP A 38 15.17 12.13 7.91
CA ASP A 38 15.10 13.24 8.86
C ASP A 38 14.11 14.33 8.45
N GLY A 39 14.02 14.64 7.14
CA GLY A 39 13.12 15.66 6.61
C GLY A 39 11.66 15.20 6.52
N GLU A 40 10.72 16.12 6.73
CA GLU A 40 9.29 15.81 6.61
C GLU A 40 8.91 15.39 5.18
N ASP A 41 9.41 16.12 4.17
CA ASP A 41 9.18 15.79 2.76
C ASP A 41 9.83 14.46 2.37
N GLU A 42 11.04 14.20 2.86
CA GLU A 42 11.73 12.93 2.66
C GLU A 42 10.95 11.77 3.27
N ARG A 43 10.42 11.94 4.49
CA ARG A 43 9.57 10.96 5.16
C ARG A 43 8.27 10.70 4.39
N MET A 44 7.63 11.74 3.86
CA MET A 44 6.43 11.59 3.03
C MET A 44 6.72 10.79 1.76
N VAL A 45 7.81 11.11 1.06
CA VAL A 45 8.24 10.34 -0.13
C VAL A 45 8.62 8.92 0.26
N GLY A 46 9.36 8.75 1.36
CA GLY A 46 9.82 7.46 1.85
C GLY A 46 8.69 6.51 2.21
N VAL A 47 7.61 6.99 2.84
CA VAL A 47 6.45 6.15 3.14
C VAL A 47 5.59 5.83 1.89
N LEU A 48 5.63 6.69 0.86
CA LEU A 48 4.85 6.54 -0.36
C LEU A 48 5.62 5.89 -1.53
N HIS A 49 6.92 5.63 -1.40
CA HIS A 49 7.78 5.29 -2.54
C HIS A 49 7.34 4.04 -3.32
N ASP A 50 6.72 3.08 -2.63
CA ASP A 50 6.23 1.82 -3.22
C ASP A 50 4.71 1.79 -3.42
N VAL A 51 3.99 2.90 -3.17
CA VAL A 51 2.53 2.94 -3.30
C VAL A 51 2.07 2.89 -4.76
N VAL A 52 2.83 3.49 -5.69
CA VAL A 52 2.46 3.54 -7.12
C VAL A 52 2.87 2.26 -7.86
N ASP A 53 3.95 1.61 -7.43
CA ASP A 53 4.39 0.33 -7.98
C ASP A 53 3.64 -0.86 -7.34
N TRP A 54 2.80 -0.57 -6.33
CA TRP A 54 1.96 -1.57 -5.70
C TRP A 54 0.85 -2.02 -6.64
N ARG A 55 1.14 -3.06 -7.42
CA ARG A 55 0.23 -3.88 -8.26
C ARG A 55 -1.19 -3.31 -8.43
N ASP A 56 -1.27 -2.13 -9.03
CA ASP A 56 -2.51 -1.38 -9.24
C ASP A 56 -3.30 -1.89 -10.45
N PHE A 57 -2.92 -3.03 -11.04
CA PHE A 57 -3.61 -3.61 -12.19
C PHE A 57 -3.75 -5.13 -12.09
N GLY A 58 -4.00 -5.64 -10.89
CA GLY A 58 -4.55 -6.97 -10.72
C GLY A 58 -6.06 -6.99 -10.99
N GLU A 59 -6.50 -6.67 -12.21
CA GLU A 59 -7.81 -7.08 -12.67
C GLU A 59 -7.79 -8.62 -12.74
N SER A 60 -8.16 -9.30 -11.66
CA SER A 60 -8.83 -10.58 -11.89
C SER A 60 -10.16 -10.21 -12.56
N ILE A 61 -10.45 -10.84 -13.68
CA ILE A 61 -11.78 -10.84 -14.25
C ILE A 61 -12.59 -11.88 -13.48
N ASP A 62 -13.78 -11.52 -13.00
CA ASP A 62 -14.68 -12.56 -12.52
C ASP A 62 -15.05 -13.46 -13.71
N SER A 63 -14.71 -14.74 -13.63
CA SER A 63 -15.02 -15.73 -14.68
C SER A 63 -16.52 -15.91 -14.94
N THR A 64 -17.37 -15.38 -14.06
CA THR A 64 -18.84 -15.50 -14.13
C THR A 64 -19.48 -14.29 -14.80
N THR A 65 -19.05 -13.07 -14.49
CA THR A 65 -19.64 -11.82 -14.99
C THR A 65 -18.78 -11.12 -16.04
N GLY A 66 -17.48 -11.42 -16.12
CA GLY A 66 -16.53 -10.73 -17.01
C GLY A 66 -16.22 -9.30 -16.58
N GLU A 67 -16.64 -8.89 -15.38
CA GLU A 67 -16.36 -7.56 -14.83
C GLU A 67 -15.01 -7.54 -14.10
N PRO A 68 -14.29 -6.40 -14.11
CA PRO A 68 -13.06 -6.24 -13.36
C PRO A 68 -13.37 -6.26 -11.86
N ILE A 69 -12.80 -7.22 -11.13
CA ILE A 69 -12.91 -7.28 -9.67
C ILE A 69 -11.61 -6.78 -9.05
N CYS A 70 -11.73 -5.73 -8.22
CA CYS A 70 -10.67 -5.34 -7.30
C CYS A 70 -10.44 -6.48 -6.29
N VAL A 71 -9.37 -7.26 -6.47
CA VAL A 71 -8.94 -8.32 -5.54
C VAL A 71 -8.80 -7.79 -4.11
N HIS A 72 -8.49 -6.50 -3.97
CA HIS A 72 -8.35 -5.84 -2.69
C HIS A 72 -9.68 -5.48 -2.01
N CYS A 73 -10.76 -5.27 -2.77
CA CYS A 73 -12.06 -4.88 -2.22
C CYS A 73 -12.89 -6.08 -1.73
N ALA A 74 -12.62 -7.28 -2.24
CA ALA A 74 -13.39 -8.49 -1.94
C ALA A 74 -13.15 -9.09 -0.53
N THR A 75 -12.17 -8.60 0.24
CA THR A 75 -11.82 -9.17 1.57
C THR A 75 -12.42 -8.39 2.76
N THR A 76 -13.04 -7.24 2.52
CA THR A 76 -13.81 -6.51 3.55
C THR A 76 -15.30 -6.62 3.27
N ALA A 77 -15.89 -7.74 3.68
CA ALA A 77 -17.33 -7.92 3.87
C ALA A 77 -17.59 -8.44 5.30
#